data_AF-A0A957LK34-F1
#
_entry.id   AF-A0A957LK34-F1
#
_cell.length_a   1.000
_cell.length_b   1.000
_cell.length_c   1.000
_cell.angle_alpha   90.00
_cell.angle_beta   90.00
_cell.angle_gamma   90.00
#
_symmetry.space_group_name_H-M   'P 1'
#
loop_
_entity.id
_entity.type
_entity.pdbx_description
1 polymer ?
#
loop_
_entity_poly.entity_id
_entity_poly.type
_entity_poly.pdbx_seq_one_letter_code
_entity_poly.pdbx_strand_id
1 'polypeptide(L)'
;MLTESTPRPLRLGVAGPVGSGKTTLVERLSRTLSTRYEVAVVTNDIYTHEDAEFLRRRGVLPAARVRGVETGGCPHSAIRDDASMNLEAVMALEEEFPDLHLILLESGGDNLAAAFSPELVDVWIYVIDVSAGDKIPRKGGPGNMRSDLLVINKIDLAPLVGASLEVMARDASTVRGDRPFVFCNLHAGDGLDDVVAWLEPQLRPDAPRRPRLWDGRLEFTGPVEYLSHGHLHSTQFERRLAQLLPDRYRQQPASPTPMPGAAALRYAGDGTVAWDAMWADFCDLALAGGPAHRDTLLEPVAPETVRANPDGYAAVVAELARGIELVTGLAVKRDAEPGWIGVLCTDEEMALWMLRAIIVENVSVRRSGAVLYMPAGPDFRLEAEIKNVITVVAKTHHYWSEHAAARTQAILRQGERAALA
;
A
#
# COMPACT_ATOMS: atom_id res chain seq x y z
N MET A 1 -1.23 20.47 27.16
CA MET A 1 -0.67 19.26 27.80
C MET A 1 -0.97 18.12 26.84
N LEU A 2 0.03 17.69 26.07
CA LEU A 2 -0.08 16.51 25.21
C LEU A 2 -0.18 15.31 26.14
N THR A 3 -1.32 14.63 26.12
CA THR A 3 -1.58 13.43 26.91
C THR A 3 -0.53 12.38 26.54
N GLU A 4 0.14 11.82 27.56
CA GLU A 4 1.09 10.70 27.38
C GLU A 4 0.38 9.58 26.62
N SER A 5 0.75 9.40 25.34
CA SER A 5 0.18 8.35 24.52
C SER A 5 0.58 7.00 25.11
N THR A 6 -0.41 6.16 25.40
CA THR A 6 -0.17 4.73 25.65
C THR A 6 0.74 4.17 24.55
N PRO A 7 1.81 3.44 24.91
CA PRO A 7 2.78 2.98 23.91
C PRO A 7 2.10 1.96 22.99
N ARG A 8 1.85 2.38 21.74
CA ARG A 8 1.29 1.51 20.69
C ARG A 8 2.15 0.24 20.48
N PRO A 9 1.61 -0.88 19.98
CA PRO A 9 2.42 -2.05 19.67
C PRO A 9 3.51 -1.75 18.63
N LEU A 10 4.60 -2.52 18.68
CA LEU A 10 5.55 -2.61 17.59
C LEU A 10 4.88 -3.30 16.40
N ARG A 11 4.94 -2.71 15.21
CA ARG A 11 4.44 -3.34 13.97
C ARG A 11 5.64 -3.91 13.21
N LEU A 12 5.79 -5.24 13.17
CA LEU A 12 6.89 -5.94 12.50
C LEU A 12 6.41 -6.55 11.19
N GLY A 13 6.94 -6.08 10.06
CA GLY A 13 6.69 -6.68 8.76
C GLY A 13 7.52 -7.94 8.51
N VAL A 14 6.93 -8.96 7.88
CA VAL A 14 7.63 -10.17 7.39
C VAL A 14 7.29 -10.35 5.91
N ALA A 15 8.26 -10.09 5.04
CA ALA A 15 8.10 -10.17 3.58
C ALA A 15 9.09 -11.13 2.94
N GLY A 16 8.86 -11.52 1.70
CA GLY A 16 9.72 -12.45 0.98
C GLY A 16 9.00 -13.24 -0.12
N PRO A 17 9.76 -14.02 -0.91
CA PRO A 17 9.22 -14.89 -1.95
C PRO A 17 8.14 -15.87 -1.48
N VAL A 18 7.35 -16.32 -2.44
CA VAL A 18 6.43 -17.45 -2.26
C VAL A 18 7.24 -18.66 -1.78
N GLY A 19 6.79 -19.28 -0.69
CA GLY A 19 7.42 -20.48 -0.15
C GLY A 19 8.73 -20.29 0.61
N SER A 20 9.22 -19.06 0.84
CA SER A 20 10.50 -18.86 1.57
C SER A 20 10.44 -19.22 3.07
N GLY A 21 9.23 -19.35 3.63
CA GLY A 21 9.00 -19.73 5.03
C GLY A 21 8.54 -18.58 5.93
N LYS A 22 7.93 -17.52 5.37
CA LYS A 22 7.35 -16.39 6.11
C LYS A 22 6.36 -16.84 7.19
N THR A 23 5.33 -17.60 6.80
CA THR A 23 4.31 -18.14 7.71
C THR A 23 4.93 -19.01 8.81
N THR A 24 5.96 -19.81 8.49
CA THR A 24 6.71 -20.58 9.48
C THR A 24 7.44 -19.67 10.46
N LEU A 25 8.08 -18.60 9.98
CA LEU A 25 8.73 -17.62 10.86
C LEU A 25 7.70 -16.94 11.79
N VAL A 26 6.57 -16.51 11.25
CA VAL A 26 5.47 -15.88 12.00
C VAL A 26 4.91 -16.84 13.05
N GLU A 27 4.70 -18.10 12.70
CA GLU A 27 4.23 -19.14 13.63
C GLU A 27 5.21 -19.33 14.79
N ARG A 28 6.50 -19.49 14.48
CA ARG A 28 7.55 -19.72 15.47
C ARG A 28 7.77 -18.52 16.38
N LEU A 29 7.83 -17.30 15.81
CA LEU A 29 7.93 -16.06 16.58
C LEU A 29 6.72 -15.88 17.49
N SER A 30 5.51 -16.08 16.96
CA SER A 30 4.28 -15.98 17.74
C SER A 30 4.32 -16.93 18.93
N ARG A 31 4.68 -18.21 18.71
CA ARG A 31 4.75 -19.22 19.76
C ARG A 31 5.76 -18.89 20.86
N THR A 32 6.94 -18.40 20.47
CA THR A 32 8.00 -18.07 21.42
C THR A 32 7.66 -16.80 22.22
N LEU A 33 7.23 -15.74 21.53
CA LEU A 33 7.03 -14.42 22.12
C LEU A 33 5.72 -14.31 22.90
N SER A 34 4.67 -15.05 22.53
CA SER A 34 3.38 -15.01 23.24
C SER A 34 3.45 -15.51 24.69
N THR A 35 4.58 -16.10 25.09
CA THR A 35 4.84 -16.47 26.49
C THR A 35 5.18 -15.28 27.39
N ARG A 36 5.58 -14.15 26.80
CA ARG A 36 6.03 -12.95 27.53
C ARG A 36 5.41 -11.64 27.04
N TYR A 37 4.86 -11.64 25.82
CA TYR A 37 4.34 -10.46 25.15
C TYR A 37 2.94 -10.72 24.62
N GLU A 38 2.13 -9.66 24.58
CA GLU A 38 0.85 -9.70 23.89
C GLU A 38 1.07 -9.54 22.39
N VAL A 39 0.85 -10.63 21.64
CA VAL A 39 1.12 -10.71 20.20
C VAL A 39 -0.18 -10.89 19.41
N ALA A 40 -0.28 -10.19 18.28
CA ALA A 40 -1.28 -10.42 17.24
C ALA A 40 -0.62 -10.57 15.86
N VAL A 41 -1.37 -11.12 14.91
CA VAL A 41 -0.89 -11.38 13.54
C VAL A 41 -1.92 -10.89 12.52
N VAL A 42 -1.43 -10.21 11.50
CA VAL A 42 -2.12 -9.94 10.24
C VAL A 42 -1.40 -10.70 9.14
N THR A 43 -2.10 -11.58 8.42
CA THR A 43 -1.54 -12.32 7.27
C THR A 43 -2.20 -11.88 5.99
N ASN A 44 -1.40 -11.71 4.94
CA ASN A 44 -1.90 -11.33 3.63
C ASN A 44 -1.83 -12.49 2.66
N ASP A 45 -2.92 -12.73 1.97
CA ASP A 45 -2.99 -13.67 0.85
C ASP A 45 -3.73 -13.00 -0.31
N ILE A 46 -3.54 -13.50 -1.53
CA ILE A 46 -4.16 -12.87 -2.71
C ILE A 46 -5.64 -13.23 -2.81
N TYR A 47 -5.96 -14.52 -2.68
CA TYR A 47 -7.30 -15.07 -2.96
C TYR A 47 -7.87 -15.92 -1.82
N THR A 48 -7.16 -16.01 -0.70
CA THR A 48 -7.44 -16.98 0.37
C THR A 48 -7.21 -16.37 1.74
N HIS A 49 -7.61 -17.10 2.78
CA HIS A 49 -7.20 -16.89 4.16
C HIS A 49 -6.35 -18.05 4.69
N GLU A 50 -5.65 -18.77 3.80
CA GLU A 50 -4.99 -20.04 4.14
C GLU A 50 -3.94 -19.87 5.23
N ASP A 51 -3.12 -18.81 5.15
CA ASP A 51 -2.10 -18.53 6.16
C ASP A 51 -2.72 -18.16 7.53
N ALA A 52 -3.80 -17.38 7.53
CA ALA A 52 -4.54 -17.05 8.76
C ALA A 52 -5.15 -18.31 9.39
N GLU A 53 -5.79 -19.15 8.58
CA GLU A 53 -6.40 -20.41 9.01
C GLU A 53 -5.36 -21.43 9.46
N PHE A 54 -4.20 -21.48 8.80
CA PHE A 54 -3.07 -22.29 9.21
C PHE A 54 -2.63 -21.91 10.63
N LEU A 55 -2.42 -20.62 10.90
CA LEU A 55 -2.02 -20.13 12.24
C LEU A 55 -3.09 -20.41 13.31
N ARG A 56 -4.37 -20.19 12.98
CA ARG A 56 -5.50 -20.50 13.88
C ARG A 56 -5.58 -21.99 14.20
N ARG A 57 -5.45 -22.87 13.19
CA ARG A 57 -5.46 -24.34 13.37
C ARG A 57 -4.28 -24.84 14.20
N ARG A 58 -3.12 -24.19 14.09
CA ARG A 58 -1.95 -24.48 14.92
C ARG A 58 -2.11 -24.04 16.38
N GLY A 59 -3.14 -23.24 16.69
CA GLY A 59 -3.47 -22.79 18.04
C GLY A 59 -2.35 -21.99 18.70
N VAL A 60 -1.55 -21.27 17.91
CA VAL A 60 -0.38 -20.53 18.40
C VAL A 60 -0.79 -19.30 19.20
N LEU A 61 -1.87 -18.65 18.76
CA LEU A 61 -2.50 -17.50 19.41
C LEU A 61 -4.02 -17.75 19.49
N PRO A 62 -4.74 -17.06 20.38
CA PRO A 62 -6.21 -17.01 20.32
C PRO A 62 -6.66 -16.59 18.91
N ALA A 63 -7.70 -17.24 18.38
CA ALA A 63 -8.16 -16.99 17.01
C ALA A 63 -8.52 -15.52 16.76
N ALA A 64 -9.03 -14.83 17.78
CA ALA A 64 -9.34 -13.41 17.76
C ALA A 64 -8.10 -12.51 17.58
N ARG A 65 -6.88 -13.00 17.70
CA ARG A 65 -5.64 -12.24 17.46
C ARG A 65 -5.00 -12.49 16.11
N VAL A 66 -5.63 -13.31 15.27
CA VAL A 66 -5.16 -13.60 13.91
C VAL A 66 -6.17 -13.03 12.93
N ARG A 67 -5.74 -12.11 12.07
CA ARG A 67 -6.56 -11.50 11.00
C ARG A 67 -5.98 -11.90 9.65
N GLY A 68 -6.85 -12.34 8.74
CA GLY A 68 -6.52 -12.59 7.35
C GLY A 68 -6.96 -11.41 6.50
N VAL A 69 -6.09 -10.94 5.61
CA VAL A 69 -6.37 -9.89 4.64
C VAL A 69 -6.22 -10.48 3.24
N GLU A 70 -7.35 -10.72 2.59
CA GLU A 70 -7.41 -10.98 1.15
C GLU A 70 -7.10 -9.70 0.39
N THR A 71 -5.95 -9.65 -0.26
CA THR A 71 -5.42 -8.45 -0.93
C THR A 71 -5.97 -8.26 -2.35
N GLY A 72 -6.48 -9.32 -2.98
CA GLY A 72 -7.10 -9.28 -4.32
C GLY A 72 -6.15 -8.93 -5.49
N GLY A 73 -4.87 -8.68 -5.22
CA GLY A 73 -3.91 -8.21 -6.22
C GLY A 73 -2.44 -8.45 -5.83
N CYS A 74 -1.52 -7.69 -6.44
CA CYS A 74 -0.09 -7.84 -6.18
C CYS A 74 0.24 -7.59 -4.69
N PRO A 75 0.93 -8.52 -3.99
CA PRO A 75 1.17 -8.40 -2.56
C PRO A 75 1.93 -7.12 -2.17
N HIS A 76 2.86 -6.64 -3.02
CA HIS A 76 3.55 -5.36 -2.75
C HIS A 76 2.62 -4.17 -2.66
N SER A 77 1.50 -4.15 -3.38
CA SER A 77 0.57 -3.02 -3.33
C SER A 77 -0.06 -2.94 -1.94
N ALA A 78 -0.56 -4.07 -1.43
CA ALA A 78 -1.20 -4.14 -0.11
C ALA A 78 -0.28 -3.78 1.07
N ILE A 79 1.05 -3.85 0.91
CA ILE A 79 2.01 -3.56 1.98
C ILE A 79 2.79 -2.25 1.77
N ARG A 80 2.66 -1.62 0.59
CA ARG A 80 3.46 -0.45 0.21
C ARG A 80 2.66 0.65 -0.45
N ASP A 81 2.03 0.33 -1.58
CA ASP A 81 1.42 1.34 -2.45
C ASP A 81 0.04 1.74 -1.92
N ASP A 82 -0.76 0.77 -1.49
CA ASP A 82 -2.01 0.94 -0.76
C ASP A 82 -2.03 0.02 0.47
N ALA A 83 -1.57 0.55 1.60
CA ALA A 83 -1.54 -0.18 2.86
C ALA A 83 -2.88 -0.14 3.63
N SER A 84 -3.95 0.39 3.05
CA SER A 84 -5.19 0.74 3.78
C SER A 84 -5.83 -0.47 4.46
N MET A 85 -5.96 -1.60 3.76
CA MET A 85 -6.56 -2.82 4.33
C MET A 85 -5.75 -3.37 5.51
N ASN A 86 -4.43 -3.29 5.42
CA ASN A 86 -3.55 -3.70 6.49
C ASN A 86 -3.59 -2.74 7.68
N LEU A 87 -3.65 -1.42 7.42
CA LEU A 87 -3.78 -0.41 8.46
C LEU A 87 -5.11 -0.56 9.20
N GLU A 88 -6.21 -0.81 8.50
CA GLU A 88 -7.52 -1.07 9.09
C GLU A 88 -7.49 -2.32 10.00
N ALA A 89 -6.95 -3.44 9.51
CA ALA A 89 -6.81 -4.66 10.29
C ALA A 89 -5.94 -4.47 11.54
N VAL A 90 -4.85 -3.70 11.42
CA VAL A 90 -3.98 -3.33 12.53
C VAL A 90 -4.71 -2.46 13.54
N MET A 91 -5.43 -1.42 13.10
CA MET A 91 -6.15 -0.51 13.98
C MET A 91 -7.25 -1.22 14.76
N ALA A 92 -8.00 -2.11 14.10
CA ALA A 92 -9.00 -2.94 14.75
C ALA A 92 -8.38 -3.82 15.86
N LEU A 93 -7.20 -4.41 15.60
CA LEU A 93 -6.48 -5.18 16.62
C LEU A 93 -5.99 -4.30 17.79
N GLU A 94 -5.49 -3.10 17.50
CA GLU A 94 -5.04 -2.16 18.53
C GLU A 94 -6.19 -1.66 19.41
N GLU A 95 -7.39 -1.51 18.86
CA GLU A 95 -8.59 -1.13 19.58
C GLU A 95 -9.15 -2.28 20.41
N GLU A 96 -9.25 -3.48 19.83
CA GLU A 96 -9.78 -4.68 20.49
C GLU A 96 -8.83 -5.20 21.60
N PHE A 97 -7.52 -4.99 21.44
CA PHE A 97 -6.49 -5.47 22.36
C PHE A 97 -5.51 -4.33 22.72
N PRO A 98 -5.88 -3.46 23.68
CA PRO A 98 -5.08 -2.27 24.02
C PRO A 98 -3.71 -2.59 24.63
N ASP A 99 -3.52 -3.79 25.18
CA ASP A 99 -2.26 -4.24 25.80
C ASP A 99 -1.29 -4.90 24.81
N LEU A 100 -1.56 -4.84 23.50
CA LEU A 100 -0.69 -5.42 22.47
C LEU A 100 0.72 -4.81 22.53
N HIS A 101 1.72 -5.71 22.56
CA HIS A 101 3.13 -5.34 22.49
C HIS A 101 3.65 -5.44 21.05
N LEU A 102 3.14 -6.41 20.28
CA LEU A 102 3.63 -6.74 18.94
C LEU A 102 2.49 -7.12 18.00
N ILE A 103 2.50 -6.55 16.80
CA ILE A 103 1.70 -7.01 15.67
C ILE A 103 2.66 -7.48 14.57
N LEU A 104 2.59 -8.76 14.23
CA LEU A 104 3.30 -9.35 13.09
C LEU A 104 2.46 -9.17 11.83
N LEU A 105 3.03 -8.57 10.79
CA LEU A 105 2.38 -8.41 9.49
C LEU A 105 3.09 -9.26 8.44
N GLU A 106 2.48 -10.36 8.02
CA GLU A 106 2.98 -11.19 6.94
C GLU A 106 2.49 -10.67 5.58
N SER A 107 3.41 -10.38 4.66
CA SER A 107 3.04 -10.11 3.27
C SER A 107 2.64 -11.39 2.53
N GLY A 108 1.81 -11.25 1.49
CA GLY A 108 1.73 -12.31 0.48
C GLY A 108 3.10 -12.57 -0.14
N GLY A 109 3.30 -13.76 -0.72
CA GLY A 109 4.57 -14.10 -1.38
C GLY A 109 4.79 -13.27 -2.64
N ASP A 110 5.93 -12.58 -2.74
CA ASP A 110 6.23 -11.67 -3.85
C ASP A 110 7.72 -11.72 -4.24
N ASN A 111 8.06 -11.16 -5.38
CA ASN A 111 9.43 -11.12 -5.91
C ASN A 111 10.37 -10.22 -5.07
N LEU A 112 11.62 -10.11 -5.52
CA LEU A 112 12.69 -9.38 -4.81
C LEU A 112 12.43 -7.87 -4.64
N ALA A 113 11.41 -7.31 -5.31
CA ALA A 113 11.00 -5.92 -5.22
C ALA A 113 10.05 -5.61 -4.04
N ALA A 114 9.56 -6.62 -3.31
CA ALA A 114 8.71 -6.41 -2.15
C ALA A 114 9.42 -5.61 -1.06
N ALA A 115 8.74 -4.57 -0.57
CA ALA A 115 9.19 -3.72 0.51
C ALA A 115 7.99 -3.15 1.26
N PHE A 116 8.02 -3.11 2.59
CA PHE A 116 6.96 -2.46 3.35
C PHE A 116 7.04 -0.93 3.27
N SER A 117 5.87 -0.29 3.27
CA SER A 117 5.77 1.14 3.55
C SER A 117 6.19 1.42 5.00
N PRO A 118 6.99 2.48 5.25
CA PRO A 118 7.26 2.98 6.60
C PRO A 118 6.00 3.41 7.36
N GLU A 119 4.89 3.67 6.66
CA GLU A 119 3.62 4.01 7.29
C GLU A 119 2.92 2.78 7.89
N LEU A 120 3.19 1.59 7.35
CA LEU A 120 2.58 0.35 7.81
C LEU A 120 3.37 -0.27 8.98
N VAL A 121 4.68 -0.46 8.81
CA VAL A 121 5.53 -1.18 9.77
C VAL A 121 6.64 -0.31 10.35
N ASP A 122 7.01 -0.57 11.60
CA ASP A 122 8.13 0.12 12.26
C ASP A 122 9.48 -0.46 11.82
N VAL A 123 9.53 -1.79 11.67
CA VAL A 123 10.70 -2.58 11.26
C VAL A 123 10.23 -3.78 10.46
N TRP A 124 11.13 -4.38 9.67
CA TRP A 124 10.76 -5.52 8.83
C TRP A 124 11.90 -6.52 8.59
N ILE A 125 11.49 -7.79 8.56
CA ILE A 125 12.29 -8.95 8.19
C ILE A 125 11.98 -9.30 6.73
N TYR A 126 13.02 -9.56 5.95
CA TYR A 126 12.88 -10.17 4.63
C TYR A 126 13.38 -11.61 4.68
N VAL A 127 12.58 -12.56 4.20
CA VAL A 127 12.86 -13.99 4.26
C VAL A 127 13.10 -14.50 2.85
N ILE A 128 14.32 -14.96 2.60
CA ILE A 128 14.68 -15.75 1.41
C ILE A 128 15.02 -17.17 1.86
N ASP A 129 15.15 -18.10 0.91
CA ASP A 129 15.53 -19.46 1.22
C ASP A 129 16.60 -20.00 0.26
N VAL A 130 17.32 -21.01 0.72
CA VAL A 130 18.43 -21.63 -0.01
C VAL A 130 17.95 -22.37 -1.27
N SER A 131 16.72 -22.88 -1.31
CA SER A 131 16.21 -23.61 -2.48
C SER A 131 15.95 -22.72 -3.70
N ALA A 132 15.81 -21.41 -3.51
CA ALA A 132 15.83 -20.42 -4.60
C ALA A 132 17.23 -20.20 -5.23
N GLY A 133 18.28 -20.75 -4.61
CA GLY A 133 19.66 -20.77 -5.08
C GLY A 133 20.57 -19.73 -4.42
N ASP A 134 21.87 -20.03 -4.34
CA ASP A 134 22.87 -19.21 -3.64
C ASP A 134 23.06 -17.79 -4.21
N LYS A 135 22.48 -17.53 -5.39
CA LYS A 135 22.55 -16.25 -6.12
C LYS A 135 21.55 -15.21 -5.67
N ILE A 136 20.59 -15.58 -4.83
CA ILE A 136 19.52 -14.67 -4.43
C ILE A 136 20.05 -13.42 -3.73
N PRO A 137 21.00 -13.47 -2.78
CA PRO A 137 21.55 -12.26 -2.16
C PRO A 137 22.16 -11.29 -3.18
N ARG A 138 23.02 -11.76 -4.10
CA ARG A 138 23.67 -10.89 -5.12
C ARG A 138 22.73 -10.35 -6.20
N LYS A 139 21.51 -10.90 -6.34
CA LYS A 139 20.47 -10.30 -7.19
C LYS A 139 19.92 -8.99 -6.61
N GLY A 140 20.20 -8.68 -5.35
CA GLY A 140 19.78 -7.44 -4.71
C GLY A 140 18.27 -7.38 -4.50
N GLY A 141 17.71 -6.19 -4.64
CA GLY A 141 16.32 -5.88 -4.32
C GLY A 141 16.16 -5.23 -2.93
N PRO A 142 15.11 -4.42 -2.72
CA PRO A 142 14.88 -3.70 -1.48
C PRO A 142 14.94 -4.58 -0.23
N GLY A 143 14.31 -5.76 -0.26
CA GLY A 143 14.32 -6.69 0.87
C GLY A 143 15.74 -7.13 1.23
N ASN A 144 16.45 -7.71 0.25
CA ASN A 144 17.82 -8.19 0.44
C ASN A 144 18.79 -7.11 0.89
N MET A 145 18.64 -5.86 0.43
CA MET A 145 19.60 -4.78 0.72
C MET A 145 19.22 -3.90 1.92
N ARG A 146 17.91 -3.71 2.18
CA ARG A 146 17.39 -2.64 3.06
C ARG A 146 16.46 -3.12 4.16
N SER A 147 16.09 -4.40 4.22
CA SER A 147 15.38 -4.93 5.38
C SER A 147 16.20 -4.75 6.65
N ASP A 148 15.54 -4.54 7.79
CA ASP A 148 16.25 -4.37 9.07
C ASP A 148 16.92 -5.69 9.50
N LEU A 149 16.32 -6.84 9.10
CA LEU A 149 16.92 -8.17 9.17
C LEU A 149 16.66 -8.96 7.89
N LEU A 150 17.65 -9.73 7.42
CA LEU A 150 17.48 -10.73 6.36
C LEU A 150 17.55 -12.12 6.99
N VAL A 151 16.55 -12.95 6.76
CA VAL A 151 16.57 -14.37 7.11
C VAL A 151 16.85 -15.19 5.86
N ILE A 152 17.86 -16.05 5.92
CA ILE A 152 18.22 -17.01 4.87
C ILE A 152 17.83 -18.41 5.38
N ASN A 153 16.62 -18.83 5.03
CA ASN A 153 15.97 -20.02 5.58
C ASN A 153 16.28 -21.29 4.78
N LYS A 154 15.92 -22.45 5.33
CA LYS A 154 16.04 -23.79 4.75
C LYS A 154 17.49 -24.19 4.44
N ILE A 155 18.41 -23.85 5.35
CA ILE A 155 19.84 -24.14 5.18
C ILE A 155 20.16 -25.63 5.06
N ASP A 156 19.30 -26.48 5.61
CA ASP A 156 19.34 -27.94 5.49
C ASP A 156 19.21 -28.43 4.05
N LEU A 157 18.58 -27.63 3.17
CA LEU A 157 18.42 -27.97 1.75
C LEU A 157 19.65 -27.62 0.90
N ALA A 158 20.64 -26.92 1.44
CA ALA A 158 21.82 -26.48 0.68
C ALA A 158 22.52 -27.60 -0.11
N PRO A 159 22.79 -28.80 0.48
CA PRO A 159 23.43 -29.89 -0.24
C PRO A 159 22.56 -30.45 -1.37
N LEU A 160 21.23 -30.36 -1.24
CA LEU A 160 20.28 -30.94 -2.19
C LEU A 160 20.12 -30.10 -3.46
N VAL A 161 20.32 -28.78 -3.35
CA VAL A 161 20.18 -27.81 -4.45
C VAL A 161 21.51 -27.28 -4.96
N GLY A 162 22.63 -27.78 -4.43
CA GLY A 162 23.98 -27.37 -4.82
C GLY A 162 24.29 -25.92 -4.48
N ALA A 163 23.69 -25.38 -3.42
CA ALA A 163 23.91 -24.01 -2.97
C ALA A 163 25.01 -23.95 -1.91
N SER A 164 25.89 -22.94 -2.00
CA SER A 164 26.91 -22.68 -0.98
C SER A 164 26.44 -21.62 0.01
N LEU A 165 26.34 -22.00 1.29
CA LEU A 165 26.05 -21.06 2.38
C LEU A 165 27.14 -19.99 2.54
N GLU A 166 28.40 -20.34 2.27
CA GLU A 166 29.53 -19.39 2.28
C GLU A 166 29.37 -18.31 1.20
N VAL A 167 28.95 -18.71 -0.01
CA VAL A 167 28.66 -17.75 -1.10
C VAL A 167 27.50 -16.85 -0.72
N MET A 168 26.42 -17.42 -0.15
CA MET A 168 25.28 -16.62 0.30
C MET A 168 25.66 -15.62 1.39
N ALA A 169 26.49 -16.04 2.36
CA ALA A 169 26.98 -15.19 3.44
C ALA A 169 27.80 -14.01 2.90
N ARG A 170 28.79 -14.30 2.04
CA ARG A 170 29.63 -13.29 1.39
C ARG A 170 28.79 -12.29 0.60
N ASP A 171 27.87 -12.80 -0.22
CA ASP A 171 27.04 -11.96 -1.09
C ASP A 171 26.05 -11.12 -0.27
N ALA A 172 25.46 -11.69 0.79
CA ALA A 172 24.60 -10.96 1.73
C ALA A 172 25.37 -9.84 2.44
N SER A 173 26.54 -10.12 3.02
CA SER A 173 27.41 -9.09 3.62
C SER A 173 27.74 -7.98 2.62
N THR A 174 28.03 -8.33 1.37
CA THR A 174 28.41 -7.36 0.34
C THR A 174 27.26 -6.39 0.01
N VAL A 175 26.04 -6.91 -0.18
CA VAL A 175 24.90 -6.07 -0.59
C VAL A 175 24.21 -5.35 0.59
N ARG A 176 24.45 -5.81 1.83
CA ARG A 176 23.80 -5.28 3.05
C ARG A 176 24.68 -4.31 3.84
N GLY A 177 26.00 -4.36 3.66
CA GLY A 177 26.95 -3.67 4.53
C GLY A 177 26.81 -4.17 5.96
N ASP A 178 26.61 -3.26 6.91
CA ASP A 178 26.51 -3.59 8.34
C ASP A 178 25.14 -4.15 8.77
N ARG A 179 24.15 -4.24 7.86
CA ARG A 179 22.82 -4.75 8.22
C ARG A 179 22.86 -6.27 8.45
N PRO A 180 22.26 -6.76 9.55
CA PRO A 180 22.38 -8.15 9.93
C PRO A 180 21.62 -9.09 8.98
N PHE A 181 22.09 -10.33 8.93
CA PHE A 181 21.35 -11.46 8.38
C PHE A 181 21.57 -12.70 9.27
N VAL A 182 20.60 -13.62 9.26
CA VAL A 182 20.65 -14.86 10.04
C VAL A 182 20.32 -16.03 9.13
N PHE A 183 21.11 -17.10 9.25
CA PHE A 183 20.81 -18.38 8.62
C PHE A 183 19.84 -19.16 9.51
N CYS A 184 18.79 -19.71 8.92
CA CYS A 184 17.79 -20.48 9.66
C CYS A 184 17.49 -21.83 9.01
N ASN A 185 17.18 -22.80 9.86
CA ASN A 185 16.33 -23.93 9.53
C ASN A 185 15.09 -23.84 10.41
N LEU A 186 14.09 -23.06 9.99
CA LEU A 186 12.89 -22.84 10.80
C LEU A 186 12.04 -24.12 11.01
N HIS A 187 12.28 -25.17 10.20
CA HIS A 187 11.67 -26.47 10.42
C HIS A 187 12.26 -27.14 11.68
N ALA A 188 13.59 -27.15 11.82
CA ALA A 188 14.29 -27.70 13.00
C ALA A 188 14.36 -26.72 14.19
N GLY A 189 14.17 -25.42 13.95
CA GLY A 189 14.30 -24.36 14.94
C GLY A 189 15.66 -23.63 14.94
N ASP A 190 16.61 -24.08 14.12
CA ASP A 190 17.96 -23.48 14.07
C ASP A 190 17.90 -22.01 13.61
N GLY A 191 18.61 -21.14 14.33
CA GLY A 191 18.70 -19.70 14.07
C GLY A 191 17.48 -18.90 14.52
N LEU A 192 16.40 -19.53 15.02
CA LEU A 192 15.24 -18.79 15.54
C LEU A 192 15.61 -17.93 16.75
N ASP A 193 16.43 -18.44 17.65
CA ASP A 193 16.87 -17.72 18.86
C ASP A 193 17.65 -16.44 18.50
N ASP A 194 18.43 -16.46 17.41
CA ASP A 194 19.13 -15.27 16.92
C ASP A 194 18.15 -14.22 16.37
N VAL A 195 17.07 -14.66 15.69
CA VAL A 195 16.00 -13.76 15.23
C VAL A 195 15.26 -13.14 16.41
N VAL A 196 14.96 -13.93 17.45
CA VAL A 196 14.33 -13.45 18.68
C VAL A 196 15.24 -12.46 19.42
N ALA A 197 16.53 -12.78 19.56
CA ALA A 197 17.51 -11.91 20.20
C ALA A 197 17.68 -10.57 19.45
N TRP A 198 17.54 -10.58 18.12
CA TRP A 198 17.50 -9.35 17.32
C TRP A 198 16.21 -8.55 17.55
N LEU A 199 15.06 -9.22 17.71
CA LEU A 199 13.74 -8.57 17.85
C LEU A 199 13.48 -8.01 19.26
N GLU A 200 13.87 -8.71 20.32
CA GLU A 200 13.56 -8.32 21.71
C GLU A 200 13.99 -6.88 22.07
N PRO A 201 15.17 -6.37 21.67
CA PRO A 201 15.54 -4.96 21.91
C PRO A 201 14.57 -3.95 21.29
N GLN A 202 13.89 -4.31 20.19
CA GLN A 202 12.96 -3.45 19.46
C GLN A 202 11.57 -3.42 20.10
N LEU A 203 11.25 -4.39 20.96
CA LEU A 203 9.99 -4.46 21.71
C LEU A 203 9.98 -3.55 22.94
N ARG A 204 11.11 -2.93 23.30
CA ARG A 204 11.19 -2.03 24.44
C ARG A 204 10.37 -0.75 24.18
N PRO A 205 9.64 -0.21 25.17
CA PRO A 205 8.84 1.01 24.98
C PRO A 205 9.66 2.22 24.51
N ASP A 206 10.92 2.31 24.91
CA ASP A 206 11.88 3.36 24.59
C ASP A 206 12.71 3.09 23.33
N ALA A 207 12.52 1.93 22.67
CA ALA A 207 13.24 1.62 21.45
C ALA A 207 12.95 2.67 20.37
N PRO A 208 13.97 3.18 19.66
CA PRO A 208 13.77 4.16 18.61
C PRO A 208 12.91 3.54 17.50
N ARG A 209 11.73 4.10 17.28
CA ARG A 209 10.82 3.71 16.19
C ARG A 209 10.99 4.66 15.02
N ARG A 210 10.77 4.16 13.80
CA ARG A 210 10.70 5.03 12.63
C ARG A 210 9.62 6.09 12.87
N PRO A 211 9.92 7.39 12.70
CA PRO A 211 8.90 8.41 12.76
C PRO A 211 7.92 8.13 11.62
N ARG A 212 6.67 7.86 11.97
CA ARG A 212 5.61 7.77 10.95
C ARG A 212 5.28 9.18 10.52
N LEU A 213 5.00 9.35 9.23
CA LEU A 213 4.38 10.58 8.72
C LEU A 213 2.99 10.79 9.34
N TRP A 214 2.34 9.69 9.74
CA TRP A 214 0.94 9.61 10.13
C TRP A 214 0.70 8.39 11.06
N ASP A 215 -0.14 8.50 12.10
CA ASP A 215 -0.38 7.41 13.08
C ASP A 215 -1.59 6.51 12.75
N GLY A 216 -2.29 6.78 11.66
CA GLY A 216 -3.50 6.06 11.26
C GLY A 216 -4.79 6.58 11.92
N ARG A 217 -4.70 7.35 13.01
CA ARG A 217 -5.82 7.71 13.90
C ARG A 217 -6.21 9.18 13.69
N LEU A 218 -6.91 9.45 12.59
CA LEU A 218 -7.30 10.81 12.22
C LEU A 218 -8.62 11.10 12.93
N GLU A 219 -8.57 11.47 14.21
CA GLU A 219 -9.71 12.17 14.81
C GLU A 219 -9.72 13.61 14.29
N PHE A 220 -10.50 13.86 13.24
CA PHE A 220 -10.70 15.20 12.71
C PHE A 220 -11.48 16.05 13.74
N THR A 221 -10.75 16.89 14.47
CA THR A 221 -11.30 17.73 15.55
C THR A 221 -11.04 19.22 15.35
N GLY A 222 -10.46 19.63 14.22
CA GLY A 222 -10.19 21.03 13.89
C GLY A 222 -11.14 21.59 12.81
N PRO A 223 -11.32 22.93 12.73
CA PRO A 223 -11.85 23.53 11.52
C PRO A 223 -10.85 23.37 10.36
N VAL A 224 -11.37 23.31 9.12
CA VAL A 224 -10.57 23.11 7.91
C VAL A 224 -9.56 24.26 7.74
N GLU A 225 -8.27 23.98 7.96
CA GLU A 225 -7.17 24.88 7.63
C GLU A 225 -6.47 24.45 6.33
N TYR A 226 -6.35 25.39 5.40
CA TYR A 226 -5.65 25.22 4.14
C TYR A 226 -4.13 25.27 4.37
N LEU A 227 -3.45 24.13 4.18
CA LEU A 227 -1.99 24.14 4.08
C LEU A 227 -1.57 24.66 2.70
N SER A 228 -1.15 25.92 2.63
CA SER A 228 -0.50 26.47 1.43
C SER A 228 0.96 26.01 1.34
N HIS A 229 1.39 25.62 0.14
CA HIS A 229 2.71 25.05 -0.18
C HIS A 229 3.91 26.01 -0.01
N GLY A 230 3.71 27.21 0.55
CA GLY A 230 4.78 28.21 0.71
C GLY A 230 5.85 27.86 1.75
N HIS A 231 5.64 26.85 2.59
CA HIS A 231 6.55 26.50 3.70
C HIS A 231 7.51 25.32 3.42
N LEU A 232 7.35 24.58 2.33
CA LEU A 232 8.16 23.37 2.05
C LEU A 232 9.37 23.60 1.13
N HIS A 233 9.40 24.69 0.35
CA HIS A 233 10.53 25.01 -0.52
C HIS A 233 11.44 26.07 0.10
N SER A 234 12.37 25.64 0.96
CA SER A 234 13.60 26.41 1.16
C SER A 234 14.62 25.97 0.11
N THR A 235 15.26 26.93 -0.56
CA THR A 235 16.35 26.70 -1.53
C THR A 235 17.56 25.94 -0.96
N GLN A 236 17.55 25.62 0.33
CA GLN A 236 18.51 24.72 0.99
C GLN A 236 18.22 23.24 0.73
N PHE A 237 16.96 22.83 0.57
CA PHE A 237 16.58 21.43 0.37
C PHE A 237 16.96 20.94 -1.04
N GLU A 238 16.62 21.71 -2.06
CA GLU A 238 16.98 21.41 -3.46
C GLU A 238 18.50 21.40 -3.70
N ARG A 239 19.25 22.30 -3.05
CA ARG A 239 20.72 22.31 -3.11
C ARG A 239 21.36 21.08 -2.45
N ARG A 240 20.80 20.60 -1.33
CA ARG A 240 21.28 19.36 -0.68
C ARG A 240 20.99 18.13 -1.53
N LEU A 241 19.83 18.08 -2.19
CA LEU A 241 19.45 16.95 -3.04
C LEU A 241 20.35 16.83 -4.28
N ALA A 242 20.71 17.95 -4.92
CA ALA A 242 21.62 17.97 -6.07
C ALA A 242 23.06 17.51 -5.75
N GLN A 243 23.52 17.73 -4.51
CA GLN A 243 24.86 17.32 -4.05
C GLN A 243 24.96 15.83 -3.71
N LEU A 244 23.83 15.19 -3.38
CA LEU A 244 23.76 13.77 -3.00
C LEU A 244 23.68 12.83 -4.20
N LEU A 245 23.39 13.35 -5.40
CA LEU A 245 23.33 12.55 -6.62
C LEU A 245 24.73 12.33 -7.23
N PRO A 246 25.05 11.11 -7.74
CA PRO A 246 26.29 10.84 -8.47
C PRO A 246 26.48 11.78 -9.67
N ASP A 247 27.72 12.13 -10.02
CA ASP A 247 28.04 13.17 -11.03
C ASP A 247 27.31 13.01 -12.37
N ARG A 248 27.04 11.76 -12.78
CA ARG A 248 26.29 11.45 -14.01
C ARG A 248 24.82 11.92 -14.03
N TYR A 249 24.22 12.18 -12.87
CA TYR A 249 22.85 12.70 -12.73
C TYR A 249 22.80 14.22 -12.46
N ARG A 250 23.96 14.88 -12.31
CA ARG A 250 24.01 16.33 -12.06
C ARG A 250 23.97 17.17 -13.33
N GLN A 251 24.22 16.60 -14.51
CA GLN A 251 24.39 17.36 -15.76
C GLN A 251 23.60 16.84 -16.98
N GLN A 252 22.63 15.95 -16.80
CA GLN A 252 21.70 15.63 -17.88
C GLN A 252 20.27 15.92 -17.44
N PRO A 253 19.52 16.77 -18.18
CA PRO A 253 18.08 16.79 -18.04
C PRO A 253 17.59 15.41 -18.46
N ALA A 254 17.01 14.67 -17.52
CA ALA A 254 16.46 13.35 -17.80
C ALA A 254 15.35 13.50 -18.84
N SER A 255 15.61 13.04 -20.07
CA SER A 255 14.57 12.84 -21.07
C SER A 255 13.93 11.47 -20.79
N PRO A 256 12.64 11.40 -20.45
CA PRO A 256 11.96 10.13 -20.29
C PRO A 256 11.72 9.53 -21.68
N THR A 257 12.16 8.30 -21.90
CA THR A 257 11.63 7.48 -23.00
C THR A 257 10.60 6.52 -22.39
N PRO A 258 9.42 6.29 -23.01
CA PRO A 258 8.29 5.62 -22.35
C PRO A 258 8.44 4.10 -22.25
N MET A 259 7.85 3.49 -21.21
CA MET A 259 7.49 2.06 -21.19
C MET A 259 6.17 1.84 -21.94
N PRO A 260 5.95 0.71 -22.64
CA PRO A 260 4.70 0.43 -23.34
C PRO A 260 3.60 -0.05 -22.36
N GLY A 261 2.35 0.41 -22.54
CA GLY A 261 1.19 -0.29 -21.97
C GLY A 261 0.15 0.51 -21.17
N ALA A 262 -0.23 1.72 -21.59
CA ALA A 262 -1.56 2.24 -21.24
C ALA A 262 -2.55 1.82 -22.34
N ALA A 263 -3.71 1.25 -21.99
CA ALA A 263 -4.72 0.85 -22.97
C ALA A 263 -5.03 2.02 -23.93
N ALA A 264 -4.93 1.81 -25.25
CA ALA A 264 -5.23 2.85 -26.22
C ALA A 264 -6.72 3.22 -26.17
N LEU A 265 -7.06 4.48 -26.47
CA LEU A 265 -8.47 4.87 -26.58
C LEU A 265 -9.15 4.04 -27.67
N ARG A 266 -10.35 3.55 -27.36
CA ARG A 266 -11.23 2.89 -28.33
C ARG A 266 -12.38 3.84 -28.67
N TYR A 267 -12.83 3.81 -29.91
CA TYR A 267 -13.88 4.70 -30.40
C TYR A 267 -15.07 3.89 -30.89
N ALA A 268 -16.27 4.37 -30.57
CA ALA A 268 -17.53 3.85 -31.09
C ALA A 268 -17.74 4.27 -32.56
N GLY A 269 -18.75 3.68 -33.21
CA GLY A 269 -19.06 3.96 -34.61
C GLY A 269 -19.47 5.41 -34.91
N ASP A 270 -19.82 6.18 -33.89
CA ASP A 270 -20.15 7.61 -33.96
C ASP A 270 -18.94 8.54 -33.71
N GLY A 271 -17.74 7.99 -33.50
CA GLY A 271 -16.51 8.73 -33.24
C GLY A 271 -16.30 9.16 -31.78
N THR A 272 -17.19 8.80 -30.86
CA THR A 272 -16.99 9.04 -29.42
C THR A 272 -16.11 7.97 -28.78
N VAL A 273 -15.46 8.28 -27.64
CA VAL A 273 -14.65 7.28 -26.92
C VAL A 273 -15.56 6.25 -26.25
N ALA A 274 -15.32 4.97 -26.52
CA ALA A 274 -16.02 3.84 -25.90
C ALA A 274 -15.34 3.46 -24.57
N TRP A 275 -15.53 4.29 -23.54
CA TRP A 275 -14.90 4.17 -22.22
C TRP A 275 -15.16 2.80 -21.56
N ASP A 276 -16.37 2.29 -21.70
CA ASP A 276 -16.85 0.99 -21.22
C ASP A 276 -16.23 -0.22 -21.95
N ALA A 277 -15.73 -0.01 -23.17
CA ALA A 277 -15.12 -1.06 -23.99
C ALA A 277 -13.58 -0.98 -24.04
N MET A 278 -12.97 -0.02 -23.33
CA MET A 278 -11.51 0.18 -23.36
C MET A 278 -10.73 -0.96 -22.72
N TRP A 279 -11.30 -1.63 -21.73
CA TRP A 279 -10.66 -2.72 -20.97
C TRP A 279 -11.41 -4.03 -21.23
N ALA A 280 -10.69 -5.10 -21.61
CA ALA A 280 -11.28 -6.39 -21.94
C ALA A 280 -11.68 -7.19 -20.67
N ASP A 281 -10.90 -7.01 -19.60
CA ASP A 281 -11.03 -7.63 -18.29
C ASP A 281 -10.28 -6.82 -17.23
N PHE A 282 -10.66 -6.93 -15.95
CA PHE A 282 -10.09 -6.14 -14.84
C PHE A 282 -8.57 -6.30 -14.69
N CYS A 283 -8.01 -7.44 -15.10
CA CYS A 283 -6.56 -7.65 -15.14
C CYS A 283 -5.86 -6.63 -16.04
N ASP A 284 -6.45 -6.18 -17.15
CA ASP A 284 -5.88 -5.13 -18.02
C ASP A 284 -5.96 -3.72 -17.41
N LEU A 285 -6.95 -3.45 -16.55
CA LEU A 285 -7.07 -2.19 -15.80
C LEU A 285 -6.05 -2.13 -14.65
N ALA A 286 -5.76 -3.27 -14.02
CA ALA A 286 -4.85 -3.40 -12.88
C ALA A 286 -3.38 -3.62 -13.28
N LEU A 287 -3.08 -4.24 -14.43
CA LEU A 287 -1.72 -4.56 -14.90
C LEU A 287 -0.96 -3.38 -15.51
N ALA A 288 -1.59 -2.23 -15.71
CA ALA A 288 -0.92 -0.97 -16.08
C ALA A 288 -0.22 -0.33 -14.86
N GLY A 289 0.57 -1.11 -14.12
CA GLY A 289 1.18 -0.76 -12.84
C GLY A 289 1.94 0.56 -12.85
N GLY A 290 1.34 1.55 -12.20
CA GLY A 290 1.85 2.88 -11.90
C GLY A 290 0.67 3.84 -11.66
N PRO A 291 0.89 4.97 -10.96
CA PRO A 291 -0.14 5.97 -10.75
C PRO A 291 -0.84 6.33 -12.07
N ALA A 292 -2.15 6.54 -12.06
CA ALA A 292 -2.86 7.06 -13.23
C ALA A 292 -2.17 8.33 -13.79
N HIS A 293 -1.58 9.15 -12.91
CA HIS A 293 -0.74 10.29 -13.27
C HIS A 293 0.66 10.20 -12.65
N ARG A 294 1.72 10.02 -13.46
CA ARG A 294 3.03 9.55 -12.97
C ARG A 294 4.06 10.62 -12.56
N ASP A 295 3.88 11.88 -12.99
CA ASP A 295 4.95 12.89 -12.90
C ASP A 295 4.67 14.06 -11.94
N THR A 296 3.48 14.65 -11.99
CA THR A 296 3.08 15.82 -11.18
C THR A 296 1.71 15.54 -10.56
N LEU A 297 1.32 16.15 -9.46
CA LEU A 297 -0.06 15.98 -8.97
C LEU A 297 -1.03 16.50 -10.03
N LEU A 298 -2.03 15.70 -10.42
CA LEU A 298 -3.08 16.19 -11.32
C LEU A 298 -4.03 17.08 -10.52
N GLU A 299 -3.94 18.39 -10.72
CA GLU A 299 -4.65 19.40 -9.94
C GLU A 299 -5.80 20.05 -10.72
N PRO A 300 -6.81 20.60 -10.02
CA PRO A 300 -7.80 21.46 -10.65
C PRO A 300 -7.11 22.72 -11.23
N VAL A 301 -7.68 23.30 -12.28
CA VAL A 301 -7.20 24.60 -12.75
C VAL A 301 -7.78 25.74 -11.90
N ALA A 302 -7.07 26.86 -11.82
CA ALA A 302 -7.57 28.05 -11.15
C ALA A 302 -8.89 28.57 -11.79
N PRO A 303 -9.85 29.12 -11.01
CA PRO A 303 -11.11 29.62 -11.54
C PRO A 303 -10.98 30.66 -12.66
N GLU A 304 -9.91 31.45 -12.65
CA GLU A 304 -9.59 32.43 -13.70
C GLU A 304 -9.37 31.76 -15.06
N THR A 305 -8.71 30.59 -15.06
CA THR A 305 -8.46 29.78 -16.27
C THR A 305 -9.78 29.26 -16.84
N VAL A 306 -10.69 28.82 -15.98
CA VAL A 306 -12.04 28.40 -16.41
C VAL A 306 -12.83 29.57 -16.99
N ARG A 307 -12.76 30.74 -16.37
CA ARG A 307 -13.43 31.95 -16.88
C ARG A 307 -12.88 32.42 -18.23
N ALA A 308 -11.61 32.16 -18.51
CA ALA A 308 -10.98 32.49 -19.79
C ALA A 308 -11.43 31.56 -20.94
N ASN A 309 -11.82 30.32 -20.64
CA ASN A 309 -12.31 29.36 -21.64
C ASN A 309 -13.49 28.52 -21.09
N PRO A 310 -14.69 29.13 -20.96
CA PRO A 310 -15.84 28.46 -20.37
C PRO A 310 -16.39 27.34 -21.26
N ASP A 311 -16.34 27.49 -22.58
CA ASP A 311 -16.83 26.49 -23.54
C ASP A 311 -15.93 25.25 -23.55
N GLY A 312 -14.61 25.43 -23.53
CA GLY A 312 -13.66 24.32 -23.40
C GLY A 312 -13.84 23.57 -22.09
N TYR A 313 -14.02 24.29 -20.98
CA TYR A 313 -14.31 23.67 -19.69
C TYR A 313 -15.62 22.88 -19.70
N ALA A 314 -16.67 23.42 -20.32
CA ALA A 314 -17.95 22.72 -20.44
C ALA A 314 -17.83 21.43 -21.26
N ALA A 315 -17.04 21.42 -22.32
CA ALA A 315 -16.77 20.23 -23.14
C ALA A 315 -16.00 19.16 -22.34
N VAL A 316 -14.96 19.54 -21.61
CA VAL A 316 -14.18 18.62 -20.76
C VAL A 316 -15.05 18.02 -19.65
N VAL A 317 -15.84 18.85 -18.95
CA VAL A 317 -16.74 18.38 -17.89
C VAL A 317 -17.79 17.43 -18.45
N ALA A 318 -18.31 17.70 -19.66
CA ALA A 318 -19.27 16.81 -20.32
C ALA A 318 -18.65 15.44 -20.67
N GLU A 319 -17.40 15.41 -21.12
CA GLU A 319 -16.72 14.16 -21.43
C GLU A 319 -16.31 13.38 -20.18
N LEU A 320 -15.85 14.05 -19.13
CA LEU A 320 -15.59 13.44 -17.82
C LEU A 320 -16.87 12.84 -17.23
N ALA A 321 -17.97 13.58 -17.27
CA ALA A 321 -19.29 13.12 -16.84
C ALA A 321 -19.69 11.82 -17.56
N ARG A 322 -19.65 11.86 -18.89
CA ARG A 322 -20.01 10.72 -19.75
C ARG A 322 -19.13 9.51 -19.46
N GLY A 323 -17.82 9.70 -19.38
CA GLY A 323 -16.86 8.63 -19.13
C GLY A 323 -17.04 7.99 -17.76
N ILE A 324 -17.19 8.80 -16.70
CA ILE A 324 -17.42 8.31 -15.32
C ILE A 324 -18.74 7.55 -15.23
N GLU A 325 -19.83 8.09 -15.78
CA GLU A 325 -21.14 7.43 -15.76
C GLU A 325 -21.13 6.11 -16.53
N LEU A 326 -20.46 6.05 -17.69
CA LEU A 326 -20.35 4.83 -18.49
C LEU A 326 -19.60 3.70 -17.76
N VAL A 327 -18.52 4.04 -17.05
CA VAL A 327 -17.62 3.03 -16.44
C VAL A 327 -18.01 2.68 -15.01
N THR A 328 -18.75 3.55 -14.30
CA THR A 328 -19.13 3.34 -12.89
C THR A 328 -20.63 3.26 -12.65
N GLY A 329 -21.45 3.88 -13.51
CA GLY A 329 -22.87 4.09 -13.23
C GLY A 329 -23.17 5.14 -12.15
N LEU A 330 -22.15 5.79 -11.56
CA LEU A 330 -22.34 6.84 -10.58
C LEU A 330 -22.75 8.15 -11.25
N ALA A 331 -23.77 8.80 -10.69
CA ALA A 331 -24.20 10.11 -11.17
C ALA A 331 -23.11 11.17 -10.92
N VAL A 332 -22.95 12.08 -11.87
CA VAL A 332 -22.05 13.23 -11.70
C VAL A 332 -22.81 14.52 -11.40
N LYS A 333 -22.18 15.42 -10.66
CA LYS A 333 -22.72 16.73 -10.28
C LYS A 333 -21.72 17.83 -10.63
N ARG A 334 -22.21 18.96 -11.12
CA ARG A 334 -21.37 20.16 -11.26
C ARG A 334 -21.10 20.80 -9.91
N ASP A 335 -19.85 21.13 -9.64
CA ASP A 335 -19.51 21.88 -8.45
C ASP A 335 -19.83 23.37 -8.62
N ALA A 336 -20.04 24.06 -7.49
CA ALA A 336 -20.21 25.51 -7.48
C ALA A 336 -18.89 26.24 -7.75
N GLU A 337 -17.74 25.63 -7.42
CA GLU A 337 -16.42 26.16 -7.70
C GLU A 337 -15.89 25.62 -9.04
N PRO A 338 -15.49 26.50 -9.98
CA PRO A 338 -14.88 26.08 -11.23
C PRO A 338 -13.57 25.30 -10.99
N GLY A 339 -13.30 24.32 -11.86
CA GLY A 339 -12.10 23.47 -11.77
C GLY A 339 -12.38 22.06 -11.25
N TRP A 340 -13.64 21.75 -10.94
CA TRP A 340 -14.05 20.47 -10.34
C TRP A 340 -15.29 19.87 -11.01
N ILE A 341 -15.31 18.53 -11.07
CA ILE A 341 -16.51 17.73 -11.35
C ILE A 341 -16.79 16.80 -10.18
N GLY A 342 -18.01 16.82 -9.68
CA GLY A 342 -18.48 15.96 -8.59
C GLY A 342 -18.93 14.59 -9.09
N VAL A 343 -18.59 13.54 -8.35
CA VAL A 343 -19.02 12.16 -8.52
C VAL A 343 -19.80 11.78 -7.26
N LEU A 344 -21.07 11.41 -7.42
CA LEU A 344 -21.93 11.04 -6.31
C LEU A 344 -21.73 9.56 -5.98
N CYS A 345 -21.06 9.29 -4.87
CA CYS A 345 -20.95 7.96 -4.29
C CYS A 345 -22.28 7.53 -3.66
N THR A 346 -22.46 6.22 -3.44
CA THR A 346 -23.68 5.66 -2.83
C THR A 346 -23.89 6.15 -1.40
N ASP A 347 -22.79 6.36 -0.68
CA ASP A 347 -22.76 6.77 0.71
C ASP A 347 -21.42 7.46 1.04
N GLU A 348 -21.32 7.95 2.28
CA GLU A 348 -20.13 8.63 2.76
C GLU A 348 -18.91 7.72 2.91
N GLU A 349 -19.12 6.43 3.16
CA GLU A 349 -18.04 5.47 3.36
C GLU A 349 -17.33 5.16 2.04
N MET A 350 -18.12 4.94 0.99
CA MET A 350 -17.64 4.80 -0.36
C MET A 350 -16.83 6.03 -0.78
N ALA A 351 -17.36 7.23 -0.52
CA ALA A 351 -16.67 8.47 -0.84
C ALA A 351 -15.34 8.58 -0.07
N LEU A 352 -15.33 8.25 1.22
CA LEU A 352 -14.11 8.31 2.03
C LEU A 352 -13.06 7.28 1.58
N TRP A 353 -13.48 6.07 1.21
CA TRP A 353 -12.59 5.02 0.72
C TRP A 353 -11.99 5.41 -0.63
N MET A 354 -12.84 5.80 -1.59
CA MET A 354 -12.40 6.21 -2.92
C MET A 354 -11.51 7.45 -2.86
N LEU A 355 -11.79 8.42 -1.98
CA LEU A 355 -10.93 9.58 -1.74
C LEU A 355 -9.48 9.17 -1.44
N ARG A 356 -9.29 8.24 -0.50
CA ARG A 356 -7.97 7.76 -0.08
C ARG A 356 -7.25 7.05 -1.22
N ALA A 357 -7.96 6.17 -1.92
CA ALA A 357 -7.41 5.43 -3.04
C ALA A 357 -7.02 6.33 -4.23
N ILE A 358 -7.80 7.38 -4.50
CA ILE A 358 -7.53 8.34 -5.58
C ILE A 358 -6.28 9.20 -5.29
N ILE A 359 -6.07 9.62 -4.04
CA ILE A 359 -4.89 10.42 -3.64
C ILE A 359 -3.59 9.66 -3.90
N VAL A 360 -3.58 8.35 -3.61
CA VAL A 360 -2.42 7.46 -3.85
C VAL A 360 -2.05 7.37 -5.33
N GLU A 361 -3.00 7.64 -6.22
CA GLU A 361 -2.84 7.59 -7.68
C GLU A 361 -2.38 8.94 -8.28
N ASN A 362 -1.92 9.88 -7.43
CA ASN A 362 -1.47 11.23 -7.78
C ASN A 362 -2.53 12.08 -8.50
N VAL A 363 -3.80 11.94 -8.12
CA VAL A 363 -4.89 12.80 -8.58
C VAL A 363 -5.47 13.55 -7.38
N SER A 364 -5.53 14.88 -7.46
CA SER A 364 -6.17 15.69 -6.43
C SER A 364 -7.65 15.36 -6.34
N VAL A 365 -8.19 15.28 -5.14
CA VAL A 365 -9.61 15.00 -4.95
C VAL A 365 -10.11 15.66 -3.66
N ARG A 366 -11.29 16.26 -3.73
CA ARG A 366 -11.99 16.84 -2.57
C ARG A 366 -13.24 16.05 -2.24
N ARG A 367 -13.65 15.98 -0.98
CA ARG A 367 -14.91 15.34 -0.56
C ARG A 367 -15.84 16.34 0.11
N SER A 368 -17.14 16.23 -0.14
CA SER A 368 -18.20 16.85 0.66
C SER A 368 -19.34 15.84 0.84
N GLY A 369 -19.47 15.27 2.03
CA GLY A 369 -20.40 14.15 2.26
C GLY A 369 -20.14 13.01 1.26
N ALA A 370 -21.19 12.49 0.62
CA ALA A 370 -21.07 11.42 -0.37
C ALA A 370 -20.56 11.87 -1.76
N VAL A 371 -20.05 13.10 -1.92
CA VAL A 371 -19.60 13.62 -3.22
C VAL A 371 -18.08 13.74 -3.26
N LEU A 372 -17.46 13.18 -4.30
CA LEU A 372 -16.04 13.35 -4.63
C LEU A 372 -15.85 14.31 -5.79
N TYR A 373 -14.99 15.30 -5.62
CA TYR A 373 -14.69 16.31 -6.60
C TYR A 373 -13.35 16.01 -7.24
N MET A 374 -13.40 15.68 -8.52
CA MET A 374 -12.26 15.38 -9.38
C MET A 374 -11.83 16.63 -10.16
N PRO A 375 -10.54 16.76 -10.49
CA PRO A 375 -10.02 17.95 -11.13
C PRO A 375 -10.51 17.99 -12.58
N ALA A 376 -10.82 19.19 -13.05
CA ALA A 376 -11.22 19.46 -14.41
C ALA A 376 -10.61 20.79 -14.87
N GLY A 377 -10.26 20.89 -16.15
CA GLY A 377 -9.74 22.11 -16.74
C GLY A 377 -10.05 22.20 -18.23
N PRO A 378 -10.16 23.41 -18.80
CA PRO A 378 -10.51 23.59 -20.20
C PRO A 378 -9.46 23.03 -21.17
N ASP A 379 -8.21 22.88 -20.72
CA ASP A 379 -7.09 22.38 -21.51
C ASP A 379 -6.76 20.90 -21.24
N PHE A 380 -7.60 20.21 -20.45
CA PHE A 380 -7.41 18.78 -20.19
C PHE A 380 -7.57 17.98 -21.47
N ARG A 381 -6.60 17.12 -21.77
CA ARG A 381 -6.55 16.35 -23.01
C ARG A 381 -7.15 14.97 -22.82
N LEU A 382 -7.81 14.50 -23.86
CA LEU A 382 -8.53 13.22 -23.87
C LEU A 382 -7.61 12.03 -23.55
N GLU A 383 -6.43 11.97 -24.17
CA GLU A 383 -5.47 10.87 -23.99
C GLU A 383 -4.64 10.96 -22.70
N ALA A 384 -4.74 12.07 -21.96
CA ALA A 384 -3.95 12.34 -20.76
C ALA A 384 -4.86 12.63 -19.56
N GLU A 385 -5.09 13.91 -19.24
CA GLU A 385 -5.73 14.31 -17.98
C GLU A 385 -7.15 13.75 -17.84
N ILE A 386 -7.96 13.77 -18.92
CA ILE A 386 -9.33 13.23 -18.92
C ILE A 386 -9.32 11.72 -18.68
N LYS A 387 -8.50 10.99 -19.44
CA LYS A 387 -8.34 9.55 -19.29
C LYS A 387 -7.87 9.18 -17.88
N ASN A 388 -6.96 9.94 -17.30
CA ASN A 388 -6.41 9.65 -15.97
C ASN A 388 -7.48 9.80 -14.88
N VAL A 389 -8.30 10.85 -14.95
CA VAL A 389 -9.43 11.05 -14.03
C VAL A 389 -10.47 9.93 -14.17
N ILE A 390 -10.87 9.58 -15.40
CA ILE A 390 -11.85 8.50 -15.62
C ILE A 390 -11.30 7.15 -15.15
N THR A 391 -10.04 6.86 -15.46
CA THR A 391 -9.39 5.60 -15.09
C THR A 391 -9.28 5.45 -13.57
N VAL A 392 -8.89 6.50 -12.85
CA VAL A 392 -8.76 6.41 -11.38
C VAL A 392 -10.12 6.24 -10.70
N VAL A 393 -11.16 6.94 -11.20
CA VAL A 393 -12.52 6.79 -10.67
C VAL A 393 -13.08 5.40 -10.99
N ALA A 394 -12.89 4.90 -12.21
CA ALA A 394 -13.32 3.55 -12.62
C ALA A 394 -12.67 2.46 -11.75
N LYS A 395 -11.34 2.54 -11.61
CA LYS A 395 -10.54 1.60 -10.84
C LYS A 395 -10.98 1.58 -9.37
N THR A 396 -11.07 2.74 -8.72
CA THR A 396 -11.43 2.84 -7.31
C THR A 396 -12.89 2.48 -7.04
N HIS A 397 -13.81 2.87 -7.93
CA HIS A 397 -15.21 2.45 -7.86
C HIS A 397 -15.35 0.93 -7.90
N HIS A 398 -14.70 0.28 -8.87
CA HIS A 398 -14.80 -1.16 -9.05
C HIS A 398 -14.30 -1.93 -7.82
N TYR A 399 -13.16 -1.52 -7.24
CA TYR A 399 -12.67 -2.09 -5.98
C TYR A 399 -13.69 -2.00 -4.85
N TRP A 400 -14.35 -0.84 -4.71
CA TRP A 400 -15.39 -0.67 -3.71
C TRP A 400 -16.60 -1.59 -3.95
N SER A 401 -17.11 -1.61 -5.18
CA SER A 401 -18.30 -2.38 -5.55
C SER A 401 -18.11 -3.89 -5.42
N GLU A 402 -16.95 -4.42 -5.78
CA GLU A 402 -16.70 -5.87 -5.73
C GLU A 402 -16.19 -6.38 -4.38
N HIS A 403 -15.43 -5.57 -3.63
CA HIS A 403 -14.70 -6.08 -2.45
C HIS A 403 -15.07 -5.39 -1.12
N ALA A 404 -15.53 -4.14 -1.13
CA ALA A 404 -15.82 -3.40 0.09
C ALA A 404 -17.30 -3.43 0.48
N ALA A 405 -18.23 -3.25 -0.48
CA ALA A 405 -19.67 -3.14 -0.22
C ALA A 405 -20.29 -4.37 0.49
N ALA A 406 -19.80 -5.57 0.20
CA ALA A 406 -20.28 -6.82 0.83
C ALA A 406 -19.83 -6.97 2.30
N ARG A 407 -18.65 -6.45 2.66
CA ARG A 407 -18.10 -6.54 4.02
C ARG A 407 -18.76 -5.52 4.96
N THR A 408 -18.99 -4.29 4.49
CA THR A 408 -19.68 -3.26 5.28
C THR A 408 -21.13 -3.66 5.60
N GLN A 409 -21.89 -4.17 4.63
CA GLN A 409 -23.27 -4.60 4.88
C GLN A 409 -23.37 -5.80 5.84
N ALA A 410 -22.37 -6.68 5.87
CA ALA A 410 -22.32 -7.79 6.82
C ALA A 410 -22.05 -7.34 8.26
N ILE A 411 -21.19 -6.32 8.43
CA ILE A 411 -20.88 -5.69 9.72
C ILE A 411 -22.10 -4.94 10.28
N LEU A 412 -22.83 -4.20 9.45
CA LEU A 412 -24.05 -3.48 9.85
C LEU A 412 -25.17 -4.44 10.31
N ARG A 413 -25.37 -5.57 9.62
CA ARG A 413 -26.35 -6.60 10.04
C ARG A 413 -25.96 -7.30 11.34
N GLN A 414 -24.68 -7.37 11.68
CA GLN A 414 -24.21 -7.89 12.97
C GLN A 414 -24.37 -6.85 14.09
N GLY A 415 -24.16 -5.56 13.80
CA GLY A 415 -24.39 -4.45 14.73
C GLY A 415 -25.86 -4.25 15.12
N GLU A 416 -26.79 -4.34 14.17
CA GLU A 416 -28.24 -4.20 14.45
C GLU A 416 -28.80 -5.38 15.26
N ARG A 417 -28.25 -6.59 15.09
CA ARG A 417 -28.62 -7.76 15.92
C ARG A 417 -28.09 -7.68 17.35
N ALA A 418 -26.96 -7.00 17.57
CA ALA A 418 -26.40 -6.77 18.90
C ALA A 418 -27.08 -5.63 19.66
N ALA A 419 -27.81 -4.73 18.97
CA ALA A 419 -28.58 -3.65 19.59
C ALA A 419 -30.03 -4.05 19.98
N LEU A 420 -30.49 -5.23 19.53
CA LEU A 420 -31.85 -5.77 19.77
C LEU A 420 -31.87 -7.02 20.65
N ALA A 421 -30.72 -7.44 21.18
CA ALA A 421 -30.56 -8.52 22.17
C ALA A 421 -29.91 -7.94 23.43
#